data_AF-A0A7G1Q8Q6-F1
#
_entry.id   AF-A0A7G1Q8Q6-F1
#
_cell.length_a   1.000
_cell.length_b   1.000
_cell.length_c   1.000
_cell.angle_alpha   90.00
_cell.angle_beta   90.00
_cell.angle_gamma   90.00
#
_symmetry.space_group_name_H-M   'P 1'
#
loop_
_entity.id
_entity.type
_entity.pdbx_description
1 polymer ?
#
loop_
_entity_poly.entity_id
_entity_poly.type
_entity_poly.pdbx_seq_one_letter_code
_entity_poly.pdbx_strand_id
1 'polypeptide(L)'
;MSIDDKALWYGYLNSGDKSTPIVLDYELHTGSDETIYLFNFKRGAILEYRRIIVEKKMKELDEKESALIKELKKSYLAAKESFNLPKIIKNTQSIDKGKNNSEDEDFSEVDTFLDIDDEEFLREED
;
A
#
# COMPACT_ATOMS: atom_id res chain seq x y z
N MET A 1 9.32 1.10 -8.66
CA MET A 1 7.91 1.48 -8.88
C MET A 1 7.67 2.76 -8.10
N SER A 2 7.43 3.89 -8.74
CA SER A 2 7.10 5.13 -8.02
C SER A 2 5.65 5.01 -7.52
N ILE A 3 5.46 5.15 -6.21
CA ILE A 3 4.13 5.30 -5.62
C ILE A 3 3.83 6.78 -5.61
N ASP A 4 2.75 7.18 -6.28
CA ASP A 4 2.26 8.55 -6.23
C ASP A 4 1.62 8.77 -4.85
N ASP A 5 2.35 9.44 -3.95
CA ASP A 5 1.85 9.80 -2.61
C ASP A 5 0.51 10.55 -2.65
N LYS A 6 0.21 11.19 -3.77
CA LYS A 6 -1.03 11.92 -4.03
C LYS A 6 -2.26 11.00 -4.14
N ALA A 7 -2.07 9.71 -4.40
CA ALA A 7 -3.12 8.71 -4.48
C ALA A 7 -3.28 7.87 -3.20
N LEU A 8 -2.46 8.13 -2.17
CA LEU A 8 -2.53 7.44 -0.89
C LEU A 8 -3.30 8.27 0.13
N TRP A 9 -4.19 7.61 0.85
CA TRP A 9 -4.88 8.18 2.00
C TRP A 9 -4.49 7.40 3.26
N TYR A 10 -4.19 8.13 4.33
CA TYR A 10 -3.72 7.57 5.60
C TYR A 10 -4.76 7.80 6.70
N GLY A 11 -5.03 6.77 7.50
CA GLY A 11 -6.01 6.90 8.58
C GLY A 11 -6.02 5.74 9.55
N TYR A 12 -7.03 5.77 10.40
CA TYR A 12 -7.32 4.73 11.37
C TYR A 12 -8.64 4.04 11.07
N LEU A 13 -8.62 2.71 11.10
CA LEU A 13 -9.82 1.88 11.07
C LEU A 13 -10.19 1.49 12.50
N ASN A 14 -11.37 1.94 12.95
CA ASN A 14 -11.91 1.55 14.25
C ASN A 14 -12.60 0.18 14.18
N SER A 15 -11.89 -0.84 14.64
CA SER A 15 -12.39 -2.21 14.76
C SER A 15 -12.77 -2.51 16.23
N GLY A 16 -13.90 -1.96 16.67
CA GLY A 16 -14.37 -2.12 18.06
C GLY A 16 -13.48 -1.33 19.01
N ASP A 17 -12.91 -1.99 20.02
CA ASP A 17 -12.02 -1.40 21.02
C ASP A 17 -10.60 -1.08 20.50
N LYS A 18 -10.29 -1.45 19.25
CA LYS A 18 -8.95 -1.28 18.67
C LYS A 18 -9.00 -0.39 17.44
N SER A 19 -8.26 0.71 17.48
CA SER A 19 -7.88 1.47 16.29
C SER A 19 -6.66 0.81 15.63
N THR A 20 -6.66 0.76 14.31
CA THR A 20 -5.56 0.19 13.53
C THR A 20 -5.22 1.15 12.41
N PRO A 21 -3.94 1.56 12.28
CA PRO A 21 -3.56 2.44 11.19
C PRO A 21 -3.65 1.67 9.86
N ILE A 22 -4.13 2.38 8.85
CA ILE A 22 -4.41 1.86 7.52
C ILE A 22 -3.94 2.81 6.44
N VAL A 23 -3.66 2.26 5.26
CA VAL A 23 -3.42 3.01 4.03
C VAL A 23 -4.47 2.58 3.00
N LEU A 24 -5.13 3.55 2.40
CA LEU A 24 -6.00 3.38 1.24
C LEU A 24 -5.23 3.87 0.02
N ASP A 25 -5.15 3.03 -1.01
CA ASP A 25 -4.60 3.39 -2.31
C ASP A 25 -5.77 3.54 -3.29
N TYR A 26 -6.01 4.77 -3.77
CA TYR A 26 -7.09 5.08 -4.70
C TYR A 26 -6.88 4.47 -6.09
N GLU A 27 -5.67 4.02 -6.43
CA GLU A 27 -5.39 3.32 -7.69
C GLU A 27 -5.78 1.84 -7.60
N LEU A 28 -5.82 1.28 -6.39
CA LEU A 28 -6.07 -0.15 -6.15
C LEU A 28 -7.57 -0.47 -6.12
N HIS A 29 -8.11 -0.79 -7.29
CA HIS A 29 -9.52 -1.16 -7.42
C HIS A 29 -9.74 -2.66 -7.32
N THR A 30 -10.77 -3.07 -6.58
CA THR A 30 -11.18 -4.49 -6.44
C THR A 30 -12.02 -4.99 -7.62
N GLY A 31 -12.40 -4.09 -8.55
CA GLY A 31 -13.33 -4.39 -9.64
C GLY A 31 -14.81 -4.36 -9.23
N SER A 32 -15.11 -4.20 -7.94
CA SER A 32 -16.47 -4.03 -7.39
C SER A 32 -16.55 -2.74 -6.57
N ASP A 33 -17.64 -1.99 -6.68
CA ASP A 33 -17.82 -0.74 -5.92
C ASP A 33 -18.11 -0.98 -4.42
N GLU A 34 -18.48 -2.21 -4.07
CA GLU A 34 -18.81 -2.63 -2.71
C GLU A 34 -17.57 -2.92 -1.84
N THR A 35 -16.40 -3.08 -2.46
CA THR A 35 -15.16 -3.52 -1.80
C THR A 35 -13.99 -2.60 -2.12
N ILE A 36 -13.17 -2.33 -1.11
CA ILE A 36 -11.95 -1.53 -1.22
C ILE A 36 -10.77 -2.31 -0.65
N TYR A 37 -9.61 -2.13 -1.25
CA TYR A 37 -8.37 -2.66 -0.69
C TYR A 37 -7.79 -1.68 0.31
N LEU A 38 -7.49 -2.17 1.50
CA LEU A 38 -6.85 -1.40 2.55
C LEU A 38 -5.66 -2.16 3.08
N PHE A 39 -4.54 -1.47 3.19
CA PHE A 39 -3.40 -1.96 3.93
C PHE A 39 -3.68 -1.89 5.42
N ASN A 40 -3.52 -3.01 6.12
CA ASN A 40 -3.65 -3.06 7.57
C ASN A 40 -2.27 -3.16 8.21
N PHE A 41 -1.85 -2.12 8.91
CA PHE A 41 -0.53 -2.06 9.52
C PHE A 41 -0.27 -3.17 10.52
N LYS A 42 -1.26 -3.52 11.36
CA LYS A 42 -1.13 -4.61 12.34
C LYS A 42 -0.96 -5.98 11.71
N ARG A 43 -1.48 -6.17 10.50
CA ARG A 43 -1.37 -7.44 9.75
C ARG A 43 -0.24 -7.42 8.73
N GLY A 44 0.36 -6.26 8.45
CA GLY A 44 1.40 -6.11 7.45
C GLY A 44 0.95 -6.52 6.04
N ALA A 45 -0.36 -6.45 5.75
CA ALA A 45 -0.93 -6.97 4.50
C ALA A 45 -2.05 -6.08 3.97
N ILE A 46 -2.20 -6.07 2.64
CA ILE A 46 -3.33 -5.48 1.94
C ILE A 46 -4.49 -6.47 1.98
N LEU A 47 -5.65 -6.01 2.43
CA LEU A 47 -6.84 -6.82 2.63
C LEU A 47 -8.03 -6.16 1.96
N GLU A 48 -8.93 -6.99 1.43
CA GLU A 48 -10.21 -6.54 0.91
C GLU A 48 -11.18 -6.30 2.07
N TYR A 49 -11.79 -5.12 2.09
CA TYR A 49 -12.84 -4.78 3.03
C TYR A 49 -14.09 -4.30 2.30
N ARG A 50 -15.24 -4.43 2.96
CA ARG A 50 -16.50 -3.86 2.46
C ARG A 50 -16.53 -2.36 2.70
N ARG A 51 -16.67 -1.59 1.63
CA ARG A 51 -16.70 -0.12 1.61
C ARG A 51 -17.68 0.46 2.64
N ILE A 52 -18.92 -0.05 2.64
CA ILE A 52 -20.00 0.40 3.55
C ILE A 52 -19.66 0.27 5.05
N ILE A 53 -18.79 -0.67 5.42
CA ILE A 53 -18.38 -0.88 6.82
C ILE A 53 -17.21 0.04 7.17
N VAL A 54 -16.25 0.13 6.25
CA VAL A 54 -15.01 0.87 6.49
C VAL A 54 -15.28 2.36 6.46
N GLU A 55 -15.98 2.91 5.47
CA GLU A 55 -16.23 4.36 5.38
C GLU A 55 -16.88 4.92 6.64
N LYS A 56 -17.73 4.13 7.32
CA LYS A 56 -18.35 4.52 8.60
C LYS A 56 -17.39 4.46 9.80
N LYS A 57 -16.32 3.68 9.72
CA LYS A 57 -15.37 3.38 10.81
C LYS A 57 -13.98 3.97 10.59
N MET A 58 -13.77 4.59 9.45
CA MET A 58 -12.52 5.21 9.03
C MET A 58 -12.45 6.61 9.63
N LYS A 59 -11.31 6.93 10.24
CA LYS A 59 -10.98 8.26 10.71
C LYS A 59 -9.69 8.69 10.04
N GLU A 60 -9.65 9.92 9.56
CA GLU A 60 -8.44 10.50 8.97
C GLU A 60 -7.33 10.61 10.00
N LEU A 61 -6.09 10.36 9.56
CA LEU A 61 -4.90 10.61 10.36
C LEU A 61 -4.53 12.09 10.23
N ASP A 62 -4.28 12.75 11.36
CA ASP A 62 -3.79 14.13 11.37
C ASP A 62 -2.31 14.16 10.95
N GLU A 63 -1.89 15.20 10.22
CA GLU A 63 -0.53 15.36 9.69
C GLU A 63 0.56 15.37 10.78
N LYS A 64 0.17 15.58 12.05
CA LYS A 64 1.04 15.48 13.23
C LYS A 64 1.67 14.12 13.43
N GLU A 65 1.14 13.06 12.81
CA GLU A 65 1.70 11.71 12.87
C GLU A 65 2.58 11.37 11.64
N SER A 66 3.32 12.36 11.13
CA SER A 66 4.22 12.21 9.98
C SER A 66 5.23 11.07 10.10
N ALA A 67 5.70 10.75 11.32
CA ALA A 67 6.58 9.59 11.55
C ALA A 67 5.87 8.25 11.28
N LEU A 68 4.60 8.14 11.69
CA LEU A 68 3.76 6.97 11.45
C LEU A 68 3.47 6.82 9.95
N ILE A 69 3.23 7.92 9.24
CA ILE A 69 3.00 7.92 7.79
C ILE A 69 4.20 7.34 7.05
N LYS A 70 5.43 7.73 7.42
CA LYS A 70 6.67 7.16 6.84
C LYS A 70 6.75 5.65 7.04
N GLU A 71 6.45 5.17 8.26
CA GLU A 71 6.47 3.75 8.59
C GLU A 71 5.36 2.96 7.87
N LEU A 72 4.16 3.54 7.79
CA LEU A 72 3.02 3.02 7.03
C LEU A 72 3.35 2.88 5.55
N LYS A 73 3.97 3.89 4.94
CA LYS A 73 4.38 3.87 3.54
C LYS A 73 5.41 2.77 3.27
N LYS A 74 6.42 2.63 4.13
CA LYS A 74 7.43 1.55 4.00
C LYS A 74 6.79 0.17 4.09
N SER A 75 5.91 -0.02 5.08
CA SER A 75 5.22 -1.29 5.30
C SER A 75 4.22 -1.60 4.19
N TYR A 76 3.55 -0.57 3.68
CA TYR A 76 2.66 -0.67 2.53
C TYR A 76 3.41 -1.11 1.28
N LEU A 77 4.57 -0.52 0.99
CA LEU A 77 5.38 -0.86 -0.18
C LEU A 77 5.85 -2.32 -0.14
N ALA A 78 6.34 -2.77 1.01
CA ALA A 78 6.69 -4.18 1.22
C ALA A 78 5.49 -5.12 1.02
N ALA A 79 4.32 -4.73 1.53
CA ALA A 79 3.11 -5.50 1.34
C ALA A 79 2.63 -5.48 -0.12
N LYS A 80 2.72 -4.35 -0.83
CA LYS A 80 2.35 -4.19 -2.24
C LYS A 80 3.23 -5.06 -3.14
N GLU A 81 4.52 -5.18 -2.83
CA GLU A 81 5.46 -6.06 -3.53
C GLU A 81 5.10 -7.54 -3.35
N SER A 82 4.70 -7.93 -2.14
CA SER A 82 4.20 -9.28 -1.85
C SER A 82 2.75 -9.51 -2.30
N PHE A 83 1.99 -8.44 -2.53
CA PHE A 83 0.59 -8.47 -2.90
C PHE A 83 0.45 -8.75 -4.39
N ASN A 84 0.39 -10.04 -4.70
CA ASN A 84 -0.09 -10.50 -5.99
C ASN A 84 -1.57 -10.12 -6.09
N LEU A 85 -1.86 -9.00 -6.76
CA LEU A 85 -3.21 -8.71 -7.23
C LEU A 85 -3.76 -9.99 -7.85
N PRO A 86 -5.00 -10.42 -7.51
CA PRO A 86 -5.60 -11.57 -8.18
C PRO A 86 -5.55 -11.22 -9.65
N LYS A 87 -4.66 -11.91 -10.40
CA LYS A 87 -4.57 -11.76 -11.84
C LYS A 87 -6.00 -11.97 -12.28
N ILE A 88 -6.66 -10.92 -12.76
CA ILE A 88 -7.86 -11.06 -13.56
C ILE A 88 -7.34 -11.94 -14.68
N ILE A 89 -7.60 -13.24 -14.60
CA ILE A 89 -7.29 -14.18 -15.65
C ILE A 89 -8.25 -13.72 -16.73
N LYS A 90 -7.81 -12.74 -17.53
CA LYS A 90 -8.34 -12.50 -18.84
C LYS A 90 -8.10 -13.83 -19.51
N ASN A 91 -9.16 -14.63 -19.56
CA ASN A 91 -9.16 -15.93 -20.17
C ASN A 91 -9.06 -15.69 -21.69
N THR A 92 -7.94 -15.13 -22.13
CA THR A 92 -7.55 -15.10 -23.53
C THR A 92 -7.18 -16.54 -23.82
N GLN A 93 -8.17 -17.29 -24.30
CA GLN A 93 -7.91 -18.55 -24.97
C GLN A 93 -7.02 -18.27 -26.16
N SER A 94 -5.71 -18.22 -25.92
CA SER A 94 -4.71 -18.26 -26.98
C SER A 94 -4.47 -19.73 -27.26
N ILE A 95 -5.09 -20.19 -28.34
CA ILE A 95 -4.90 -21.52 -28.91
C ILE A 95 -3.43 -21.65 -29.35
N ASP A 96 -2.77 -22.65 -28.75
CA ASP A 96 -1.69 -23.50 -29.26
C ASP A 96 -0.31 -22.92 -29.67
N LYS A 97 0.71 -23.61 -29.13
CA LYS A 97 2.11 -23.79 -29.57
C LYS A 97 3.11 -22.64 -29.47
N GLY A 98 4.08 -22.82 -28.55
CA GLY A 98 5.34 -22.07 -28.60
C GLY A 98 6.30 -22.34 -27.43
N LYS A 99 6.73 -23.59 -27.29
CA LYS A 99 7.91 -24.11 -26.56
C LYS A 99 9.09 -23.12 -26.36
N ASN A 100 9.60 -23.01 -25.10
CA ASN A 100 11.01 -23.00 -24.63
C ASN A 100 11.07 -22.43 -23.17
N ASN A 101 11.51 -23.21 -22.16
CA ASN A 101 12.82 -23.15 -21.46
C ASN A 101 13.31 -21.72 -21.15
N SER A 102 13.86 -21.35 -20.01
CA SER A 102 14.19 -21.96 -18.71
C SER A 102 14.53 -20.76 -17.77
N GLU A 103 14.42 -21.00 -16.46
CA GLU A 103 15.22 -20.46 -15.33
C GLU A 103 16.01 -19.16 -15.53
N ASP A 104 15.80 -18.18 -14.64
CA ASP A 104 16.89 -17.62 -13.80
C ASP A 104 16.29 -16.71 -12.72
N GLU A 105 16.75 -16.90 -11.49
CA GLU A 105 16.50 -16.01 -10.36
C GLU A 105 17.30 -14.72 -10.56
N ASP A 106 16.64 -13.57 -10.48
CA ASP A 106 17.31 -12.28 -10.34
C ASP A 106 16.67 -11.51 -9.18
N PHE A 107 17.14 -11.82 -7.98
CA PHE A 107 17.01 -10.95 -6.81
C PHE A 107 17.91 -9.73 -7.05
N SER A 108 17.35 -8.69 -7.64
CA SER A 108 18.04 -7.40 -7.72
C SER A 108 17.99 -6.73 -6.33
N GLU A 109 19.05 -7.00 -5.57
CA GLU A 109 19.55 -6.12 -4.51
C GLU A 109 19.89 -4.75 -5.15
N VAL A 110 19.02 -3.76 -4.96
CA VAL A 110 19.31 -2.36 -5.34
C VAL A 110 18.83 -1.39 -4.26
N ASP A 111 19.82 -0.98 -3.45
CA ASP A 111 20.05 0.35 -2.92
C ASP A 111 18.83 1.18 -2.46
N THR A 112 18.56 1.09 -1.16
CA THR A 112 17.83 2.11 -0.41
C THR A 112 18.69 3.37 -0.30
N PHE A 113 18.71 4.19 -1.34
CA PHE A 113 18.98 5.61 -1.18
C PHE A 113 17.74 6.25 -0.56
N LEU A 114 17.76 6.33 0.77
CA LEU A 114 17.00 7.33 1.50
C LEU A 114 17.51 8.69 1.04
N ASP A 115 16.81 9.33 0.10
CA ASP A 115 16.74 10.79 0.04
C ASP A 115 16.08 11.26 1.35
N ILE A 116 16.90 11.25 2.40
CA ILE A 116 16.77 12.13 3.54
C ILE A 116 17.02 13.52 2.97
N ASP A 117 15.94 14.15 2.54
CA ASP A 117 15.85 15.60 2.42
C ASP A 117 15.87 16.14 3.87
N ASP A 118 17.08 16.14 4.44
CA ASP A 118 17.48 16.86 5.65
C ASP A 118 17.72 18.31 5.23
N GLU A 119 16.67 19.06 4.94
CA GLU A 119 16.75 20.51 4.86
C GLU A 119 15.93 21.17 5.99
N GLU A 120 16.70 21.77 6.89
CA GLU A 120 16.38 22.93 7.74
C GLU A 120 15.36 22.78 8.87
N PHE A 121 15.82 22.16 9.96
CA PHE A 121 15.42 22.59 11.31
C PHE A 121 16.45 23.60 11.85
N LEU A 122 16.48 24.82 11.27
CA LEU A 122 17.15 25.95 11.94
C LEU A 122 16.17 26.56 12.95
N ARG A 123 16.25 26.07 14.19
CA ARG A 123 15.88 26.87 15.36
C ARG A 123 16.93 27.95 15.53
N GLU A 124 16.58 29.18 15.22
CA GLU A 124 17.28 30.36 15.73
C GLU A 124 16.52 30.82 16.99
N GLU A 125 17.05 30.47 18.16
CA GLU A 125 16.65 31.01 19.47
C GLU A 125 17.85 31.79 20.03
N ASP A 126 17.60 33.09 20.23
CA ASP A 126 18.37 34.17 20.91
C ASP A 126 19.72 34.66 20.34
#